data_AF-A0A413UD77-F1
#
_entry.id   AF-A0A413UD77-F1
#
_cell.length_a   1.000
_cell.length_b   1.000
_cell.length_c   1.000
_cell.angle_alpha   90.00
_cell.angle_beta   90.00
_cell.angle_gamma   90.00
#
_symmetry.space_group_name_H-M   'P 1'
#
loop_
_entity.id
_entity.type
_entity.pdbx_description
1 polymer ?
#
loop_
_entity_poly.entity_id
_entity_poly.type
_entity_poly.pdbx_seq_one_letter_code
_entity_poly.pdbx_strand_id
1 'polypeptide(L)'
;MANKSNIELDNVLASSLKYARTRKQYSQDEIAKRVGISRPKYQRIESCMMNSVDDDLLRKLADVLEIDYTSLVNDRMMYKTTFNITKEMRLDLLHLKDSKGFNTISETIQYCIEYTLNENSKSNVSIEIMNDVREAILNTYIQELEKLHHSHEIDALILKYLDDKYGTNSNELRTDIEHYLTSIKHSNKY
;
A
#
# COMPACT_ATOMS: atom_id res chain seq x y z
N MET A 1 -6.78 -16.96 -25.20
CA MET A 1 -6.09 -15.76 -25.73
C MET A 1 -5.83 -14.86 -24.53
N ALA A 2 -4.57 -14.71 -24.10
CA ALA A 2 -4.26 -13.89 -22.93
C ALA A 2 -4.55 -12.42 -23.27
N ASN A 3 -5.34 -11.77 -22.43
CA ASN A 3 -5.64 -10.35 -22.53
C ASN A 3 -4.29 -9.61 -22.35
N LYS A 4 -3.72 -9.07 -23.43
CA LYS A 4 -2.52 -8.23 -23.34
C LYS A 4 -2.91 -6.91 -22.70
N SER A 5 -2.83 -6.86 -21.37
CA SER A 5 -2.89 -5.62 -20.62
C SER A 5 -1.67 -4.78 -20.97
N ASN A 6 -1.86 -3.80 -21.86
CA ASN A 6 -0.82 -2.81 -22.14
C ASN A 6 -0.83 -1.75 -21.04
N ILE A 7 0.35 -1.49 -20.50
CA ILE A 7 0.58 -0.47 -19.48
C ILE A 7 1.01 0.81 -20.17
N GLU A 8 0.34 1.92 -19.87
CA GLU A 8 0.73 3.25 -20.40
C GLU A 8 2.15 3.60 -19.92
N LEU A 9 2.98 4.08 -20.85
CA LEU A 9 4.35 4.48 -20.58
C LEU A 9 4.40 6.00 -20.43
N ASP A 10 4.79 6.48 -19.25
CA ASP A 10 4.99 7.89 -18.97
C ASP A 10 6.47 8.18 -18.64
N ASN A 11 6.80 9.47 -18.49
CA ASN A 11 8.16 9.90 -18.17
C ASN A 11 8.64 9.42 -16.80
N VAL A 12 7.72 9.17 -15.85
CA VAL A 12 8.06 8.70 -14.50
C VAL A 12 8.53 7.26 -14.58
N LEU A 13 7.74 6.39 -15.20
CA LEU A 13 8.05 4.99 -15.44
C LEU A 13 9.35 4.83 -16.24
N ALA A 14 9.51 5.61 -17.32
CA ALA A 14 10.72 5.60 -18.13
C ALA A 14 11.96 6.03 -17.33
N SER A 15 11.83 7.05 -16.48
CA SER A 15 12.92 7.55 -15.62
C SER A 15 13.28 6.56 -14.52
N SER A 16 12.29 5.92 -13.88
CA SER A 16 12.49 4.90 -12.85
C SER A 16 13.22 3.67 -13.41
N LEU A 17 12.82 3.20 -14.59
CA LEU A 17 13.51 2.11 -15.30
C LEU A 17 14.96 2.48 -15.63
N LYS A 18 15.18 3.70 -16.15
CA LYS A 18 16.52 4.19 -16.47
C LYS A 18 17.39 4.28 -15.22
N TYR A 19 16.87 4.87 -14.15
CA TYR A 19 17.57 5.02 -12.88
C TYR A 19 17.99 3.68 -12.30
N ALA A 20 17.06 2.72 -12.22
CA ALA A 20 17.33 1.39 -11.71
C ALA A 20 18.39 0.65 -12.55
N ARG A 21 18.32 0.78 -13.89
CA ARG A 21 19.35 0.23 -14.78
C ARG A 21 20.73 0.83 -14.46
N THR A 22 20.83 2.15 -14.34
CA THR A 22 22.11 2.82 -14.01
C THR A 22 22.64 2.42 -12.64
N ARG A 23 21.79 2.22 -11.63
CA ARG A 23 22.21 1.73 -10.30
C ARG A 23 22.84 0.34 -10.37
N LYS A 24 22.28 -0.54 -11.20
CA LYS A 24 22.82 -1.88 -11.47
C LYS A 24 23.98 -1.87 -12.47
N GLN A 25 24.40 -0.70 -12.96
CA GLN A 25 25.49 -0.50 -13.93
C GLN A 25 25.30 -1.27 -15.23
N TYR A 26 24.05 -1.57 -15.61
CA TYR A 26 23.79 -2.26 -16.86
C TYR A 26 23.70 -1.28 -18.03
N SER A 27 24.24 -1.69 -19.17
CA SER A 27 23.99 -1.05 -20.45
C SER A 27 22.57 -1.35 -20.95
N GLN A 28 22.07 -0.51 -21.86
CA GLN A 28 20.79 -0.75 -22.53
C GLN A 28 20.77 -2.07 -23.30
N ASP A 29 21.92 -2.51 -23.82
CA ASP A 29 22.05 -3.76 -24.57
C ASP A 29 21.98 -4.99 -23.64
N GLU A 30 22.62 -4.94 -22.48
CA GLU A 30 22.59 -6.03 -21.50
C GLU A 30 21.20 -6.24 -20.92
N ILE A 31 20.48 -5.17 -20.56
CA ILE A 31 19.09 -5.31 -20.11
C ILE A 31 18.22 -5.87 -21.23
N ALA A 32 18.31 -5.31 -22.43
CA ALA A 32 17.51 -5.77 -23.57
C ALA A 32 17.70 -7.28 -23.83
N LYS A 33 18.94 -7.77 -23.77
CA LYS A 33 19.26 -9.20 -23.87
C LYS A 33 18.64 -10.03 -22.75
N ARG A 34 18.72 -9.58 -21.49
CA ARG A 34 18.17 -10.31 -20.33
C ARG A 34 16.65 -10.43 -20.36
N VAL A 35 15.94 -9.40 -20.83
CA VAL A 35 14.47 -9.44 -20.99
C VAL A 35 13.99 -9.94 -22.35
N GLY A 36 14.90 -10.28 -23.26
CA GLY A 36 14.56 -10.88 -24.57
C GLY A 36 13.95 -9.89 -25.56
N ILE A 37 14.38 -8.63 -25.56
CA ILE A 37 13.97 -7.59 -26.51
C ILE A 37 15.18 -7.01 -27.26
N SER A 38 14.92 -6.26 -28.33
CA SER A 38 15.98 -5.55 -29.04
C SER A 38 16.43 -4.30 -28.29
N ARG A 39 17.71 -3.96 -28.35
CA ARG A 39 18.26 -2.71 -27.79
C ARG A 39 17.47 -1.47 -28.21
N PRO A 40 17.11 -1.27 -29.50
CA PRO A 40 16.30 -0.10 -29.90
C PRO A 40 14.93 -0.07 -29.24
N LYS A 41 14.29 -1.24 -29.04
CA LYS A 41 13.00 -1.31 -28.33
C LYS A 41 13.15 -0.82 -26.89
N TYR A 42 14.19 -1.28 -26.19
CA TYR A 42 14.46 -0.81 -24.82
C TYR A 42 14.81 0.69 -24.77
N GLN A 43 15.62 1.17 -25.71
CA GLN A 43 15.95 2.60 -25.80
C GLN A 43 14.70 3.46 -25.95
N ARG A 44 13.74 3.06 -26.79
CA ARG A 44 12.46 3.79 -26.94
C ARG A 44 11.60 3.77 -25.69
N ILE A 45 11.71 2.73 -24.86
CA ILE A 45 11.03 2.66 -23.56
C ILE A 45 11.65 3.69 -22.62
N GLU A 46 12.99 3.72 -22.48
CA GLU A 46 13.66 4.70 -21.61
C GLU A 46 13.50 6.15 -22.08
N SER A 47 13.35 6.38 -23.39
CA SER A 47 13.17 7.70 -23.97
C SER A 47 11.70 8.11 -24.12
N CYS A 48 10.75 7.32 -23.59
CA CYS A 48 9.31 7.56 -23.68
C CYS A 48 8.79 7.77 -25.11
N MET A 49 9.44 7.17 -26.11
CA MET A 49 9.01 7.21 -27.53
C MET A 49 7.94 6.15 -27.86
N MET A 50 7.53 5.36 -26.87
CA MET A 50 6.43 4.42 -26.94
C MET A 50 5.30 4.89 -26.03
N ASN A 51 4.05 4.70 -26.43
CA ASN A 51 2.90 5.09 -25.60
C ASN A 51 2.55 4.03 -24.55
N SER A 52 2.99 2.79 -24.74
CA SER A 52 2.71 1.69 -23.83
C SER A 52 3.73 0.56 -23.92
N VAL A 53 3.79 -0.23 -22.86
CA VAL A 53 4.63 -1.42 -22.71
C VAL A 53 3.75 -2.59 -22.27
N ASP A 54 4.04 -3.78 -22.78
CA ASP A 54 3.33 -5.02 -22.40
C ASP A 54 3.56 -5.33 -20.90
N ASP A 55 2.52 -5.70 -20.16
CA ASP A 55 2.59 -6.02 -18.72
C ASP A 55 3.66 -7.07 -18.41
N ASP A 56 3.66 -8.14 -19.21
CA ASP A 56 4.63 -9.24 -19.09
C ASP A 56 6.08 -8.76 -19.29
N LEU A 57 6.28 -7.80 -20.20
CA LEU A 57 7.61 -7.21 -20.42
C LEU A 57 8.00 -6.31 -19.25
N LEU A 58 7.05 -5.58 -18.68
CA LEU A 58 7.32 -4.72 -17.53
C LEU A 58 7.65 -5.53 -16.27
N ARG A 59 6.96 -6.65 -16.03
CA ARG A 59 7.29 -7.61 -14.95
C ARG A 59 8.70 -8.16 -15.10
N LYS A 60 9.07 -8.61 -16.30
CA LYS A 60 10.43 -9.09 -16.57
C LYS A 60 11.50 -8.01 -16.33
N LEU A 61 11.20 -6.76 -16.69
CA LEU A 61 12.09 -5.64 -16.42
C LEU A 61 12.22 -5.37 -14.91
N ALA A 62 11.11 -5.41 -14.18
CA ALA A 62 11.08 -5.25 -12.73
C ALA A 62 11.92 -6.36 -12.04
N ASP A 63 11.75 -7.61 -12.47
CA ASP A 63 12.52 -8.75 -11.95
C ASP A 63 14.02 -8.59 -12.19
N VAL A 64 14.44 -8.27 -13.43
CA VAL A 64 15.87 -8.13 -13.79
C VAL A 64 16.52 -6.92 -13.11
N LEU A 65 15.73 -5.86 -12.89
CA LEU A 65 16.20 -4.64 -12.23
C LEU A 65 16.05 -4.70 -10.70
N GLU A 66 15.46 -5.78 -10.17
CA GLU A 66 15.13 -5.96 -8.75
C GLU A 66 14.33 -4.78 -8.19
N ILE A 67 13.32 -4.35 -8.93
CA ILE A 67 12.37 -3.31 -8.51
C ILE A 67 11.05 -4.00 -8.21
N ASP A 68 10.38 -3.59 -7.14
CA ASP A 68 9.01 -4.02 -6.90
C ASP A 68 8.09 -3.53 -8.03
N TYR A 69 7.46 -4.49 -8.73
CA TYR A 69 6.55 -4.22 -9.83
C TYR A 69 5.36 -3.36 -9.37
N THR A 70 4.87 -3.55 -8.14
CA THR A 70 3.72 -2.76 -7.65
C THR A 70 4.08 -1.30 -7.45
N SER A 71 5.26 -1.00 -6.89
CA SER A 71 5.82 0.35 -6.80
C SER A 71 6.00 0.96 -8.20
N LEU A 72 6.51 0.20 -9.17
CA LEU A 72 6.75 0.67 -10.54
C LEU A 72 5.45 1.09 -11.27
N VAL A 73 4.34 0.42 -10.98
CA VAL A 73 3.04 0.69 -11.62
C VAL A 73 2.20 1.68 -10.83
N ASN A 74 2.26 1.64 -9.49
CA ASN A 74 1.47 2.44 -8.56
C ASN A 74 2.12 3.79 -8.20
N ASP A 75 3.42 4.01 -8.46
CA ASP A 75 4.05 5.36 -8.37
C ASP A 75 3.39 6.38 -9.33
N ARG A 76 2.49 5.92 -10.21
CA ARG A 76 1.54 6.76 -10.95
C ARG A 76 0.55 7.52 -10.06
N MET A 77 0.40 7.13 -8.79
CA MET A 77 -0.31 7.90 -7.78
C MET A 77 0.61 8.92 -7.11
N MET A 78 1.44 9.61 -7.88
CA MET A 78 1.97 10.91 -7.46
C MET A 78 0.76 11.85 -7.34
N TYR A 79 0.24 12.01 -6.13
CA TYR A 79 -0.66 13.10 -5.81
C TYR A 79 0.04 14.39 -6.23
N LYS A 80 -0.41 14.99 -7.35
CA LYS A 80 0.05 16.31 -7.78
C LYS A 80 -0.50 17.33 -6.80
N THR A 81 0.18 17.48 -5.68
CA THR A 81 -0.14 18.50 -4.71
C THR A 81 0.55 19.78 -5.14
N THR A 82 -0.25 20.78 -5.49
CA THR A 82 0.27 22.12 -5.79
C THR A 82 0.43 22.86 -4.47
N PHE A 83 1.67 23.20 -4.12
CA PHE A 83 1.96 23.98 -2.93
C PHE A 83 2.20 25.43 -3.30
N ASN A 84 1.48 26.35 -2.68
CA ASN A 84 1.77 27.77 -2.77
C ASN A 84 2.91 28.10 -1.80
N ILE A 85 4.05 28.46 -2.37
CA ILE A 85 5.22 28.91 -1.60
C ILE A 85 5.13 30.43 -1.45
N THR A 86 5.32 30.94 -0.24
CA THR A 86 5.34 32.39 0.01
C THR A 86 6.54 33.04 -0.68
N LYS A 87 6.46 34.36 -0.91
CA LYS A 87 7.55 35.12 -1.56
C LYS A 87 8.86 35.06 -0.75
N GLU A 88 8.74 35.09 0.58
CA GLU A 88 9.88 34.98 1.52
C GLU A 88 10.56 33.62 1.41
N MET A 89 9.79 32.52 1.52
CA MET A 89 10.33 31.17 1.41
C MET A 89 10.95 30.89 0.04
N ARG A 90 10.44 31.52 -1.03
CA ARG A 90 11.08 31.47 -2.35
C ARG A 90 12.46 32.15 -2.37
N LEU A 91 12.62 33.28 -1.70
CA LEU A 91 13.90 33.98 -1.59
C LEU A 91 14.90 33.15 -0.80
N ASP A 92 14.47 32.53 0.30
CA ASP A 92 15.33 31.66 1.10
C ASP A 92 15.82 30.45 0.29
N LEU A 93 14.94 29.82 -0.50
CA LEU A 93 15.31 28.74 -1.41
C LEU A 93 16.30 29.19 -2.49
N LEU A 94 16.20 30.43 -2.98
CA LEU A 94 17.15 31.01 -3.94
C LEU A 94 18.52 31.25 -3.29
N HIS A 95 18.56 31.82 -2.08
CA HIS A 95 19.81 31.99 -1.33
C HIS A 95 20.48 30.64 -1.02
N LEU A 96 19.69 29.65 -0.64
CA LEU A 96 20.19 28.30 -0.39
C LEU A 96 20.70 27.63 -1.68
N LYS A 97 19.98 27.80 -2.79
CA LYS A 97 20.40 27.33 -4.12
C LYS A 97 21.79 27.85 -4.47
N ASP A 98 21.99 29.17 -4.34
CA ASP A 98 23.25 29.79 -4.74
C ASP A 98 24.40 29.47 -3.77
N SER A 99 24.12 29.42 -2.45
CA SER A 99 25.13 29.06 -1.45
C SER A 99 25.61 27.60 -1.52
N LYS A 100 24.73 26.68 -1.92
CA LYS A 100 25.04 25.25 -2.08
C LYS A 100 25.46 24.86 -3.50
N GLY A 101 25.31 25.75 -4.47
CA GLY A 101 25.67 25.52 -5.87
C GLY A 101 24.67 24.63 -6.63
N PHE A 102 23.39 24.64 -6.25
CA PHE A 102 22.35 23.91 -6.99
C PHE A 102 21.96 24.63 -8.28
N ASN A 103 21.63 23.87 -9.32
CA ASN A 103 21.28 24.42 -10.64
C ASN A 103 19.82 24.91 -10.66
N THR A 104 18.93 24.26 -9.91
CA THR A 104 17.50 24.59 -9.91
C THR A 104 16.92 24.71 -8.50
N ILE A 105 15.82 25.45 -8.36
CA ILE A 105 15.06 25.52 -7.08
C ILE A 105 14.50 24.14 -6.73
N SER A 106 14.15 23.32 -7.72
CA SER A 106 13.67 21.95 -7.50
C SER A 106 14.72 21.08 -6.81
N GLU A 107 15.98 21.14 -7.24
CA GLU A 107 17.10 20.45 -6.58
C GLU A 107 17.27 20.94 -5.13
N THR A 108 17.16 22.25 -4.90
CA THR A 108 17.21 22.82 -3.55
C THR A 108 16.07 22.31 -2.66
N ILE A 109 14.84 22.27 -3.18
CA ILE A 109 13.68 21.74 -2.46
C ILE A 109 13.88 20.26 -2.13
N GLN A 110 14.36 19.48 -3.09
CA GLN A 110 14.64 18.07 -2.90
C GLN A 110 15.68 17.87 -1.79
N TYR A 111 16.78 18.64 -1.80
CA TYR A 111 17.77 18.62 -0.73
C TYR A 111 17.17 18.95 0.64
N CYS A 112 16.32 19.98 0.74
CA CYS A 112 15.66 20.34 1.99
C CYS A 112 14.76 19.22 2.51
N ILE A 113 14.01 18.57 1.62
CA ILE A 113 13.16 17.43 1.96
C ILE A 113 14.01 16.26 2.44
N GLU A 114 15.06 15.89 1.72
CA GLU A 114 15.97 14.80 2.08
C GLU A 114 16.71 15.06 3.40
N TYR A 115 17.14 16.30 3.63
CA TYR A 115 17.80 16.72 4.86
C TYR A 115 16.85 16.68 6.08
N THR A 116 15.58 17.08 5.87
CA THR A 116 14.57 17.11 6.94
C THR A 116 13.99 15.72 7.22
N LEU A 117 13.81 14.90 6.17
CA LEU A 117 13.41 13.49 6.23
C LEU A 117 14.61 12.57 6.49
N ASN A 118 15.45 12.93 7.46
CA ASN A 118 16.49 12.01 7.94
C ASN A 118 15.84 10.71 8.48
N GLU A 119 16.63 9.64 8.64
CA GLU A 119 16.14 8.31 9.06
C GLU A 119 15.32 8.36 10.37
N ASN A 120 15.62 9.32 11.27
CA ASN A 120 14.86 9.50 12.51
C ASN A 120 13.45 10.05 12.24
N SER A 121 13.31 11.04 11.34
CA SER A 121 12.01 11.58 10.92
C SER A 121 11.14 10.50 10.27
N LYS A 122 11.73 9.63 9.43
CA LYS A 122 11.01 8.49 8.82
C LYS A 122 10.54 7.48 9.87
N SER A 123 11.41 7.17 10.84
CA SER A 123 11.07 6.27 11.95
C SER A 123 9.92 6.82 12.79
N ASN A 124 9.91 8.13 13.09
CA ASN A 124 8.85 8.75 13.88
C ASN A 124 7.49 8.69 13.16
N VAL A 125 7.45 9.02 11.86
CA VAL A 125 6.23 8.90 11.06
C VAL A 125 5.74 7.45 11.00
N SER A 126 6.66 6.48 10.88
CA SER A 126 6.29 5.06 10.92
C SER A 126 5.69 4.64 12.27
N ILE A 127 6.17 5.19 13.38
CA ILE A 127 5.64 4.92 14.72
C ILE A 127 4.24 5.52 14.87
N GLU A 128 4.05 6.77 14.43
CA GLU A 128 2.75 7.45 14.46
C GLU A 128 1.70 6.67 13.66
N ILE A 129 2.01 6.30 12.42
CA ILE A 129 1.10 5.48 11.59
C ILE A 129 0.77 4.15 12.27
N MET A 130 1.76 3.47 12.87
CA MET A 130 1.49 2.22 13.61
C MET A 130 0.57 2.44 14.81
N ASN A 131 0.70 3.57 15.50
CA ASN A 131 -0.17 3.90 16.62
C ASN A 131 -1.60 4.17 16.15
N ASP A 132 -1.78 4.96 15.09
CA ASP A 132 -3.09 5.26 14.50
C ASP A 132 -3.80 3.99 14.01
N VAL A 133 -3.07 3.10 13.31
CA VAL A 133 -3.62 1.83 12.85
C VAL A 133 -3.99 0.94 14.04
N ARG A 134 -3.15 0.88 15.08
CA ARG A 134 -3.45 0.09 16.29
C ARG A 134 -4.71 0.62 16.99
N GLU A 135 -4.83 1.93 17.12
CA GLU A 135 -5.99 2.57 17.73
C GLU A 135 -7.27 2.31 16.92
N ALA A 136 -7.19 2.42 15.59
CA ALA A 136 -8.31 2.11 14.71
C ALA A 136 -8.77 0.65 14.85
N ILE A 137 -7.82 -0.31 14.92
CA ILE A 137 -8.14 -1.73 15.13
C ILE A 137 -8.81 -1.93 16.50
N LEU A 138 -8.27 -1.33 17.57
CA LEU A 138 -8.82 -1.46 18.92
C LEU A 138 -10.23 -0.88 19.00
N ASN A 139 -10.44 0.32 18.45
CA ASN A 139 -11.75 0.97 18.44
C ASN A 139 -12.77 0.16 17.65
N THR A 140 -12.37 -0.40 16.50
CA THR A 140 -13.24 -1.29 15.71
C THR A 140 -13.58 -2.55 16.50
N TYR A 141 -12.60 -3.17 17.14
CA TYR A 141 -12.81 -4.37 17.95
C TYR A 141 -13.76 -4.12 19.13
N ILE A 142 -13.59 -3.00 19.83
CA ILE A 142 -14.47 -2.59 20.93
C ILE A 142 -15.91 -2.40 20.42
N GLN A 143 -16.09 -1.69 19.30
CA GLN A 143 -17.41 -1.49 18.71
C GLN A 143 -18.10 -2.80 18.33
N GLU A 144 -17.36 -3.75 17.75
CA GLU A 144 -17.91 -5.07 17.41
C GLU A 144 -18.25 -5.90 18.66
N LEU A 145 -17.44 -5.82 19.71
CA LEU A 145 -17.76 -6.46 21.00
C LEU A 145 -19.01 -5.86 21.65
N GLU A 146 -19.17 -4.54 21.61
CA GLU A 146 -20.36 -3.86 22.15
C GLU A 146 -21.63 -4.26 21.40
N LYS A 147 -21.57 -4.35 20.06
CA LYS A 147 -22.68 -4.85 19.24
C LYS A 147 -23.05 -6.28 19.60
N LEU A 148 -22.05 -7.16 19.75
CA LEU A 148 -22.26 -8.56 20.10
C LEU A 148 -22.86 -8.69 21.50
N HIS A 149 -22.35 -7.91 22.46
CA HIS A 149 -22.85 -7.87 23.82
C HIS A 149 -24.32 -7.41 23.86
N HIS A 150 -24.66 -6.35 23.14
CA HIS A 150 -26.03 -5.86 23.05
C HIS A 150 -26.97 -6.88 22.42
N SER A 151 -26.55 -7.58 21.35
CA SER A 151 -27.33 -8.66 20.75
C SER A 151 -27.60 -9.77 21.77
N HIS A 152 -26.59 -10.19 22.52
CA HIS A 152 -26.74 -11.22 23.55
C HIS A 152 -27.67 -10.79 24.69
N GLU A 153 -27.65 -9.51 25.07
CA GLU A 153 -28.58 -8.96 26.06
C GLU A 153 -30.04 -9.01 25.57
N ILE A 154 -30.28 -8.63 24.31
CA ILE A 154 -31.59 -8.76 23.67
C ILE A 154 -32.04 -10.22 23.62
N ASP A 155 -31.17 -11.14 23.22
CA ASP A 155 -31.48 -12.58 23.18
C ASP A 155 -31.87 -13.12 24.56
N ALA A 156 -31.15 -12.71 25.61
CA ALA A 156 -31.48 -13.08 26.99
C ALA A 156 -32.85 -12.54 27.43
N LEU A 157 -33.20 -11.31 27.04
CA LEU A 157 -34.51 -10.73 27.32
C LEU A 157 -35.63 -11.44 26.55
N ILE A 158 -35.39 -11.84 25.31
CA ILE A 158 -36.34 -12.64 24.50
C ILE A 158 -36.61 -13.98 25.18
N LEU A 159 -35.56 -14.70 25.61
CA LEU A 159 -35.71 -15.98 26.30
C LEU A 159 -36.53 -15.83 27.59
N LYS A 160 -36.22 -14.81 28.39
CA LYS A 160 -36.98 -14.50 29.60
C LYS A 160 -38.46 -14.23 29.30
N TYR A 161 -38.74 -13.46 28.25
CA TYR A 161 -40.12 -13.20 27.83
C TYR A 161 -40.86 -14.49 27.43
N LEU A 162 -40.18 -15.42 26.74
CA LEU A 162 -40.76 -16.71 26.34
C LEU A 162 -41.01 -17.62 27.55
N ASP A 163 -40.11 -17.64 28.53
CA ASP A 163 -40.28 -18.36 29.80
C ASP A 163 -41.51 -17.81 30.54
N ASP A 164 -41.56 -16.48 30.73
CA ASP A 164 -42.63 -15.80 31.46
C ASP A 164 -44.01 -15.97 30.78
N LYS A 165 -44.06 -15.94 29.44
CA LYS A 165 -45.33 -15.98 28.69
C LYS A 165 -45.86 -17.39 28.42
N TYR A 166 -44.98 -18.34 28.15
CA TYR A 166 -45.37 -19.69 27.71
C TYR A 166 -45.01 -20.79 28.71
N GLY A 167 -44.38 -20.46 29.84
CA GLY A 167 -43.96 -21.43 30.85
C GLY A 167 -42.81 -22.32 30.40
N THR A 168 -42.03 -21.85 29.41
CA THR A 168 -40.84 -22.54 28.92
C THR A 168 -39.72 -22.50 29.97
N ASN A 169 -38.77 -23.44 29.92
CA ASN A 169 -37.56 -23.39 30.73
C ASN A 169 -36.34 -23.26 29.83
N SER A 170 -36.00 -22.02 29.48
CA SER A 170 -34.88 -21.71 28.59
C SER A 170 -33.53 -22.25 29.10
N ASN A 171 -33.35 -22.37 30.42
CA ASN A 171 -32.12 -22.89 31.01
C ASN A 171 -31.95 -24.40 30.80
N GLU A 172 -33.02 -25.18 30.96
CA GLU A 172 -33.01 -26.61 30.62
C GLU A 172 -32.74 -26.80 29.12
N LEU A 173 -33.42 -26.03 28.27
CA LEU A 173 -33.25 -26.12 26.82
C LEU A 173 -31.81 -25.79 26.39
N ARG A 174 -31.20 -24.77 27.01
CA ARG A 174 -29.79 -24.40 26.78
C ARG A 174 -28.84 -25.54 27.15
N THR A 175 -29.06 -26.14 28.33
CA THR A 175 -28.22 -27.24 28.83
C THR A 175 -28.32 -28.46 27.91
N ASP A 176 -29.51 -28.80 27.44
CA ASP A 176 -29.73 -29.90 26.49
C ASP A 176 -29.04 -29.66 25.16
N ILE A 177 -29.13 -28.43 24.61
CA ILE A 177 -28.45 -28.05 23.37
C ILE A 177 -26.93 -28.09 23.54
N GLU A 178 -26.39 -27.59 24.65
CA GLU A 178 -24.95 -27.63 24.94
C GLU A 178 -24.44 -29.07 25.04
N HIS A 179 -25.18 -29.96 25.72
CA HIS A 179 -24.87 -31.38 25.78
C HIS A 179 -24.90 -32.04 24.39
N TYR A 180 -25.92 -31.75 23.59
CA TYR A 180 -26.04 -32.23 22.21
C TYR A 180 -24.86 -31.77 21.34
N LEU A 181 -24.51 -30.49 21.35
CA LEU A 181 -23.38 -29.95 20.56
C LEU A 181 -22.03 -30.54 20.98
N THR A 182 -21.84 -30.78 22.28
CA THR A 182 -20.62 -31.39 22.82
C THR A 182 -20.50 -32.85 22.36
N SER A 183 -21.61 -33.60 22.36
CA SER A 183 -21.64 -34.97 21.86
C SER A 183 -21.30 -35.08 20.37
N ILE A 184 -21.75 -34.13 19.54
CA ILE A 184 -21.39 -34.06 18.10
C ILE A 184 -19.90 -33.79 17.91
N LYS A 185 -19.34 -32.82 18.65
CA LYS A 185 -17.90 -32.49 18.57
C LYS A 185 -17.00 -33.67 18.94
N HIS A 186 -17.43 -34.52 19.88
CA HIS A 186 -16.70 -35.73 20.24
C HIS A 186 -16.84 -36.86 19.21
N SER A 187 -18.00 -36.98 18.54
CA SER A 187 -18.20 -37.99 17.49
C SER A 187 -17.38 -37.77 16.21
N ASN A 188 -17.08 -36.51 15.85
CA ASN A 188 -16.27 -36.15 14.68
C ASN A 188 -14.74 -36.26 14.91
N LYS A 189 -14.31 -36.69 16.10
CA LYS A 189 -12.89 -36.81 16.47
C LYS A 189 -12.37 -38.25 16.49
N TYR A 190 -13.22 -39.22 16.16
CA TYR A 190 -12.92 -40.65 15.98
C TYR A 190 -13.34 -41.08 14.57
#